data_AF-A0A494W5L9-F1
#
_entry.id   AF-A0A494W5L9-F1
#
_cell.length_a   1.000
_cell.length_b   1.000
_cell.length_c   1.000
_cell.angle_alpha   90.00
_cell.angle_beta   90.00
_cell.angle_gamma   90.00
#
_symmetry.space_group_name_H-M   'P 1'
#
loop_
_entity.id
_entity.type
_entity.pdbx_description
1 polymer ?
#
loop_
_entity_poly.entity_id
_entity_poly.type
_entity_poly.pdbx_seq_one_letter_code
_entity_poly.pdbx_strand_id
1 'polypeptide(L)'
;MPPNPDFLDTATSLRNTEQFLMPAGQNGCKLPGYDIYPAFKTPETISRGYDGIVKYMLGVGTHFIFEGFGGVQWEMVKASVSGLLGDTNVNWINIDTCLKPEAEVNNQVAPFTGGDDPLFGTAYTGSLLDFFDQAKLSALAPPGNGLTIIYGCGAGLVNWQCPVIYFDVPKNEIQFRSRAGNVRCLGAGQPADAKVQYKRFYFVDWPVFNQHKKKLLGQVDIWVDEQRPDDITWISGQGLRNALTQMSSNVFRPRPWFEPGVWGGQWIKQNINGLNKAAVNYAWSFELIAPENGVVLENGDNRLEISIDSLLYHNNTAVLGKAAGRFGYHYPIRFDFLDTMDGDNLSVQCHPSVKYTRDNFGEDFTQDETYYILETQPGAEVYLGFQDDIDKDKFRHTLENSFENNEPVDVKKFVQTFPAKKHDLFLIPNGTVHCSGKGNLVLEISATPYIFTFKMYDWLRPDLNGNPRPLNINRAFDNLNFDRKGETVAETLISKQTVIKKAQDWQVVSLPTHPEHFYTIERLEFNHAIADITNNQCLVLSLVEGEKIIVQTRDVEMEIHYAETFIIPAKANTYKMINIGGGTARVIKAYVKDECCSPIN
;
A
#
# COMPACT_ATOMS: atom_id res chain seq x y z
N MET A 1 -19.77 16.03 15.29
CA MET A 1 -20.81 14.99 15.19
C MET A 1 -20.15 13.78 14.55
N PRO A 2 -20.45 12.54 14.98
CA PRO A 2 -20.04 11.38 14.19
C PRO A 2 -20.60 11.53 12.75
N PRO A 3 -19.95 10.97 11.72
CA PRO A 3 -20.55 10.93 10.39
C PRO A 3 -21.97 10.39 10.52
N ASN A 4 -22.91 11.03 9.83
CA ASN A 4 -24.31 10.67 9.88
C ASN A 4 -24.44 9.15 9.57
N PRO A 5 -25.06 8.33 10.43
CA PRO A 5 -25.36 6.94 10.10
C PRO A 5 -26.19 6.78 8.81
N ASP A 6 -26.78 7.85 8.25
CA ASP A 6 -27.41 7.79 6.92
C ASP A 6 -26.41 7.68 5.75
N PHE A 7 -25.09 7.64 5.99
CA PHE A 7 -24.09 7.13 5.05
C PHE A 7 -23.94 5.59 5.10
N LEU A 8 -24.90 4.90 5.74
CA LEU A 8 -25.09 3.45 5.64
C LEU A 8 -25.34 3.07 4.17
N ASP A 9 -24.23 2.80 3.49
CA ASP A 9 -24.02 1.88 2.39
C ASP A 9 -25.31 1.44 1.66
N THR A 10 -25.72 2.20 0.66
CA THR A 10 -26.64 1.68 -0.38
C THR A 10 -25.98 0.57 -1.22
N ALA A 11 -24.71 0.26 -0.99
CA ALA A 11 -23.92 -0.75 -1.69
C ALA A 11 -23.47 -1.92 -0.77
N THR A 12 -24.27 -2.27 0.24
CA THR A 12 -24.01 -3.44 1.12
C THR A 12 -23.80 -4.76 0.36
N SER A 13 -24.22 -4.86 -0.91
CA SER A 13 -23.94 -6.02 -1.76
C SER A 13 -22.60 -5.95 -2.49
N LEU A 14 -21.99 -4.76 -2.68
CA LEU A 14 -20.82 -4.57 -3.55
C LEU A 14 -19.49 -4.85 -2.82
N ARG A 15 -19.43 -4.52 -1.53
CA ARG A 15 -18.20 -4.56 -0.71
C ARG A 15 -18.44 -5.40 0.54
N ASN A 16 -17.46 -6.20 0.95
CA ASN A 16 -17.48 -6.92 2.22
C ASN A 16 -16.31 -6.43 3.09
N THR A 17 -16.60 -5.41 3.89
CA THR A 17 -15.64 -4.74 4.77
C THR A 17 -16.37 -3.96 5.86
N GLU A 18 -15.72 -3.77 7.00
CA GLU A 18 -16.15 -2.87 8.05
C GLU A 18 -15.62 -1.44 7.86
N GLN A 19 -14.75 -1.21 6.87
CA GLN A 19 -14.21 0.11 6.56
C GLN A 19 -15.21 0.96 5.78
N PHE A 20 -15.36 2.21 6.20
CA PHE A 20 -16.14 3.20 5.46
C PHE A 20 -15.49 3.48 4.11
N LEU A 21 -16.33 3.69 3.09
CA LEU A 21 -15.86 4.16 1.79
C LEU A 21 -15.42 5.62 1.90
N MET A 22 -14.34 6.01 1.21
CA MET A 22 -13.95 7.41 1.19
C MET A 22 -15.06 8.26 0.55
N PRO A 23 -15.52 9.32 1.23
CA PRO A 23 -16.57 10.20 0.70
C PRO A 23 -16.07 10.97 -0.52
N ALA A 24 -16.95 11.19 -1.50
CA ALA A 24 -16.66 11.99 -2.70
C ALA A 24 -16.37 13.45 -2.37
N GLY A 25 -16.82 13.93 -1.20
CA GLY A 25 -16.49 15.28 -0.76
C GLY A 25 -16.15 15.46 0.71
N GLN A 26 -15.68 16.66 1.04
CA GLN A 26 -15.11 17.01 2.34
C GLN A 26 -16.17 17.31 3.39
N ASN A 27 -17.34 17.83 2.98
CA ASN A 27 -18.39 18.30 3.89
C ASN A 27 -18.73 17.27 4.99
N GLY A 28 -18.31 17.56 6.22
CA GLY A 28 -18.54 16.74 7.42
C GLY A 28 -17.46 15.70 7.76
N CYS A 29 -16.37 15.60 6.99
CA CYS A 29 -15.41 14.49 7.09
C CYS A 29 -14.07 14.82 7.76
N LYS A 30 -13.71 16.10 7.94
CA LYS A 30 -12.48 16.45 8.66
C LYS A 30 -12.72 16.43 10.17
N LEU A 31 -12.30 15.34 10.81
CA LEU A 31 -12.32 15.19 12.26
C LEU A 31 -11.03 15.78 12.87
N PRO A 32 -11.04 16.21 14.15
CA PRO A 32 -9.83 16.69 14.80
C PRO A 32 -8.82 15.55 14.98
N GLY A 33 -7.53 15.87 14.88
CA GLY A 33 -6.43 14.91 15.02
C GLY A 33 -6.10 14.23 13.70
N TYR A 34 -5.68 12.97 13.78
CA TYR A 34 -5.30 12.16 12.63
C TYR A 34 -6.38 12.18 11.52
N ASP A 35 -5.99 12.58 10.32
CA ASP A 35 -6.79 12.57 9.09
C ASP A 35 -6.57 11.26 8.34
N ILE A 36 -7.63 10.45 8.27
CA ILE A 36 -7.67 9.17 7.55
C ILE A 36 -7.90 9.34 6.04
N TYR A 37 -8.23 10.54 5.58
CA TYR A 37 -8.43 10.88 4.17
C TYR A 37 -7.64 12.14 3.80
N PRO A 38 -6.31 12.14 4.03
CA PRO A 38 -5.49 13.30 3.71
C PRO A 38 -5.50 13.54 2.21
N ALA A 39 -5.64 14.80 1.82
CA ALA A 39 -5.76 15.17 0.43
C ALA A 39 -4.77 16.26 0.04
N PHE A 40 -4.24 16.14 -1.17
CA PHE A 40 -3.38 17.11 -1.82
C PHE A 40 -4.23 18.10 -2.60
N LYS A 41 -4.19 19.37 -2.18
CA LYS A 41 -4.90 20.46 -2.85
C LYS A 41 -4.33 20.71 -4.23
N THR A 42 -5.18 20.67 -5.25
CA THR A 42 -4.80 20.96 -6.63
C THR A 42 -5.65 22.11 -7.20
N PRO A 43 -5.07 22.99 -8.05
CA PRO A 43 -5.85 23.98 -8.77
C PRO A 43 -6.72 23.35 -9.88
N GLU A 44 -6.46 22.11 -10.24
CA GLU A 44 -7.13 21.40 -11.32
C GLU A 44 -8.55 21.00 -10.93
N THR A 45 -9.50 21.16 -11.84
CA THR A 45 -10.91 20.89 -11.56
C THR A 45 -11.18 19.40 -11.39
N ILE A 46 -11.71 19.03 -10.23
CA ILE A 46 -12.29 17.71 -9.97
C ILE A 46 -13.80 17.84 -10.04
N SER A 47 -14.41 17.05 -10.92
CA SER A 47 -15.85 17.01 -11.16
C SER A 47 -16.47 15.75 -10.55
N ARG A 48 -17.79 15.77 -10.36
CA ARG A 48 -18.56 14.67 -9.75
C ARG A 48 -19.70 14.26 -10.69
N GLY A 49 -20.00 12.96 -10.72
CA GLY A 49 -21.06 12.38 -11.55
C GLY A 49 -20.70 12.23 -13.04
N TYR A 50 -21.57 11.53 -13.77
CA TYR A 50 -21.36 11.18 -15.17
C TYR A 50 -21.82 12.28 -16.16
N ASP A 51 -22.65 13.24 -15.74
CA ASP A 51 -23.21 14.28 -16.62
C ASP A 51 -22.13 15.05 -17.39
N GLY A 52 -21.06 15.43 -16.69
CA GLY A 52 -19.95 16.15 -17.30
C GLY A 52 -19.13 15.30 -18.27
N ILE A 53 -19.00 13.99 -18.02
CA ILE A 53 -18.36 13.05 -18.94
C ILE A 53 -19.20 12.89 -20.20
N VAL A 54 -20.51 12.68 -20.07
CA VAL A 54 -21.42 12.56 -21.22
C VAL A 54 -21.44 13.84 -22.04
N LYS A 55 -21.47 15.01 -21.39
CA LYS A 55 -21.37 16.30 -22.07
C LYS A 55 -20.05 16.46 -22.82
N TYR A 56 -18.93 16.03 -22.24
CA TYR A 56 -17.64 16.00 -22.93
C TYR A 56 -17.71 15.09 -24.16
N MET A 57 -18.24 13.88 -24.03
CA MET A 57 -18.33 12.91 -25.13
C MET A 57 -19.13 13.48 -26.31
N LEU A 58 -20.32 14.03 -26.04
CA LEU A 58 -21.17 14.63 -27.07
C LEU A 58 -20.52 15.83 -27.78
N GLY A 59 -19.52 16.47 -27.16
CA GLY A 59 -18.80 17.62 -27.71
C GLY A 59 -17.52 17.27 -28.47
N VAL A 60 -16.98 16.05 -28.34
CA VAL A 60 -15.64 15.72 -28.84
C VAL A 60 -15.64 14.74 -30.01
N GLY A 61 -16.53 13.75 -30.00
CA GLY A 61 -16.47 12.72 -31.03
C GLY A 61 -17.56 11.67 -30.92
N THR A 62 -17.44 10.62 -31.73
CA THR A 62 -18.41 9.52 -31.77
C THR A 62 -17.78 8.17 -31.43
N HIS A 63 -16.49 8.12 -31.10
CA HIS A 63 -15.77 6.91 -30.71
C HIS A 63 -15.02 7.18 -29.41
N PHE A 64 -15.10 6.27 -28.46
CA PHE A 64 -14.44 6.40 -27.16
C PHE A 64 -13.90 5.04 -26.71
N ILE A 65 -12.72 5.08 -26.08
CA ILE A 65 -12.17 3.95 -25.33
C ILE A 65 -12.47 4.17 -23.85
N PHE A 66 -13.20 3.24 -23.25
CA PHE A 66 -13.42 3.17 -21.82
C PHE A 66 -12.52 2.07 -21.26
N GLU A 67 -11.29 2.46 -20.90
CA GLU A 67 -10.30 1.56 -20.30
C GLU A 67 -10.45 1.58 -18.78
N GLY A 68 -10.06 0.52 -18.08
CA GLY A 68 -10.04 0.58 -16.63
C GLY A 68 -9.25 -0.54 -15.96
N PHE A 69 -8.89 -0.29 -14.71
CA PHE A 69 -8.19 -1.25 -13.88
C PHE A 69 -9.11 -2.41 -13.47
N GLY A 70 -8.53 -3.52 -13.00
CA GLY A 70 -9.32 -4.64 -12.49
C GLY A 70 -10.26 -4.20 -11.36
N GLY A 71 -11.52 -4.65 -11.39
CA GLY A 71 -12.51 -4.39 -10.34
C GLY A 71 -13.52 -3.28 -10.60
N VAL A 72 -13.38 -2.52 -11.70
CA VAL A 72 -14.38 -1.53 -12.19
C VAL A 72 -15.74 -2.20 -12.42
N GLN A 73 -16.85 -1.56 -12.01
CA GLN A 73 -18.21 -2.06 -12.24
C GLN A 73 -18.75 -1.61 -13.60
N TRP A 74 -18.29 -2.26 -14.67
CA TRP A 74 -18.60 -1.86 -16.05
C TRP A 74 -20.08 -1.79 -16.40
N GLU A 75 -20.91 -2.69 -15.86
CA GLU A 75 -22.35 -2.66 -16.12
C GLU A 75 -23.03 -1.46 -15.45
N MET A 76 -22.53 -1.01 -14.28
CA MET A 76 -23.00 0.23 -13.64
C MET A 76 -22.54 1.46 -14.43
N VAL A 77 -21.27 1.50 -14.87
CA VAL A 77 -20.75 2.55 -15.75
C VAL A 77 -21.61 2.68 -17.02
N LYS A 78 -21.91 1.55 -17.67
CA LYS A 78 -22.75 1.49 -18.87
C LYS A 78 -24.17 1.97 -18.61
N ALA A 79 -24.78 1.55 -17.50
CA ALA A 79 -26.12 1.97 -17.12
C ALA A 79 -26.20 3.49 -16.89
N SER A 80 -25.25 4.04 -16.13
CA SER A 80 -25.18 5.49 -15.83
C SER A 80 -24.99 6.33 -17.09
N VAL A 81 -24.04 5.94 -17.95
CA VAL A 81 -23.76 6.66 -19.20
C VAL A 81 -24.93 6.56 -20.19
N SER A 82 -25.52 5.36 -20.33
CA SER A 82 -26.67 5.16 -21.23
C SER A 82 -27.90 5.92 -20.75
N GLY A 83 -28.16 5.95 -19.43
CA GLY A 83 -29.27 6.70 -18.85
C GLY A 83 -29.21 8.19 -19.15
N LEU A 84 -28.00 8.77 -19.15
CA LEU A 84 -27.76 10.19 -19.46
C LEU A 84 -27.76 10.50 -20.97
N LEU A 85 -27.42 9.52 -21.81
CA LEU A 85 -27.47 9.65 -23.27
C LEU A 85 -28.90 9.55 -23.84
N GLY A 86 -29.87 9.10 -23.04
CA GLY A 86 -31.27 9.00 -23.43
C GLY A 86 -31.48 8.09 -24.64
N ASP A 87 -32.21 8.58 -25.66
CA ASP A 87 -32.52 7.82 -26.88
C ASP A 87 -31.35 7.72 -27.88
N THR A 88 -30.16 8.24 -27.53
CA THR A 88 -28.98 8.12 -28.39
C THR A 88 -28.60 6.65 -28.53
N ASN A 89 -28.63 6.13 -29.75
CA ASN A 89 -28.20 4.75 -30.01
C ASN A 89 -26.68 4.63 -29.82
N VAL A 90 -26.25 3.90 -28.78
CA VAL A 90 -24.85 3.65 -28.45
C VAL A 90 -24.48 2.21 -28.81
N ASN A 91 -23.45 2.06 -29.64
CA ASN A 91 -22.85 0.76 -29.89
C ASN A 91 -21.79 0.45 -28.81
N TRP A 92 -22.16 -0.40 -27.86
CA TRP A 92 -21.26 -0.87 -26.81
C TRP A 92 -20.52 -2.14 -27.23
N ILE A 93 -19.18 -2.08 -27.26
CA ILE A 93 -18.31 -3.21 -27.59
C ILE A 93 -17.57 -3.63 -26.32
N ASN A 94 -17.86 -4.82 -25.81
CA ASN A 94 -17.16 -5.38 -24.66
C ASN A 94 -15.85 -6.04 -25.11
N ILE A 95 -14.71 -5.55 -24.61
CA ILE A 95 -13.38 -6.09 -24.93
C ILE A 95 -13.22 -7.54 -24.48
N ASP A 96 -13.98 -8.00 -23.48
CA ASP A 96 -13.94 -9.38 -22.98
C ASP A 96 -14.29 -10.41 -24.07
N THR A 97 -14.99 -9.99 -25.13
CA THR A 97 -15.25 -10.85 -26.31
C THR A 97 -13.97 -11.28 -27.05
N CYS A 98 -12.89 -10.54 -26.86
CA CYS A 98 -11.56 -10.81 -27.40
C CYS A 98 -10.65 -11.57 -26.44
N LEU A 99 -11.09 -11.89 -25.21
CA LEU A 99 -10.30 -12.72 -24.31
C LEU A 99 -10.13 -14.14 -24.88
N LYS A 100 -8.99 -14.74 -24.55
CA LYS A 100 -8.77 -16.18 -24.75
C LYS A 100 -9.76 -16.98 -23.89
N PRO A 101 -10.09 -18.23 -24.27
CA PRO A 101 -10.89 -19.11 -23.42
C PRO A 101 -10.30 -19.24 -22.01
N GLU A 102 -11.16 -19.30 -20.98
CA GLU A 102 -10.73 -19.36 -19.58
C GLU A 102 -9.74 -20.50 -19.31
N ALA A 103 -9.93 -21.67 -19.92
CA ALA A 103 -9.01 -22.80 -19.79
C ALA A 103 -7.61 -22.49 -20.32
N GLU A 104 -7.49 -21.72 -21.41
CA GLU A 104 -6.21 -21.30 -21.95
C GLU A 104 -5.53 -20.29 -21.02
N VAL A 105 -6.30 -19.31 -20.53
CA VAL A 105 -5.80 -18.33 -19.55
C VAL A 105 -5.31 -19.03 -18.28
N ASN A 106 -6.08 -19.98 -17.74
CA ASN A 106 -5.71 -20.73 -16.54
C ASN A 106 -4.42 -21.53 -16.75
N ASN A 107 -4.26 -22.19 -17.89
CA ASN A 107 -3.02 -22.89 -18.24
C ASN A 107 -1.82 -21.92 -18.36
N GLN A 108 -2.04 -20.74 -18.94
CA GLN A 108 -1.00 -19.72 -19.11
C GLN A 108 -0.49 -19.16 -17.78
N VAL A 109 -1.39 -18.94 -16.81
CA VAL A 109 -1.04 -18.34 -15.52
C VAL A 109 -0.64 -19.37 -14.46
N ALA A 110 -0.98 -20.66 -14.65
CA ALA A 110 -0.71 -21.73 -13.68
C ALA A 110 0.73 -21.72 -13.12
N PRO A 111 1.81 -21.55 -13.92
CA PRO A 111 3.18 -21.51 -13.41
C PRO A 111 3.47 -20.38 -12.41
N PHE A 112 2.65 -19.33 -12.40
CA PHE A 112 2.84 -18.11 -11.60
C PHE A 112 1.95 -18.08 -10.35
N THR A 113 0.97 -18.98 -10.26
CA THR A 113 0.02 -19.02 -9.14
C THR A 113 0.52 -19.80 -7.92
N GLY A 114 1.68 -20.46 -8.01
CA GLY A 114 2.25 -21.26 -6.92
C GLY A 114 1.49 -22.56 -6.62
N GLY A 115 0.55 -22.97 -7.48
CA GLY A 115 -0.27 -24.17 -7.27
C GLY A 115 -1.08 -24.11 -5.98
N ASP A 116 -0.92 -25.13 -5.14
CA ASP A 116 -1.63 -25.29 -3.86
C ASP A 116 -1.06 -24.42 -2.72
N ASP A 117 0.03 -23.66 -2.95
CA ASP A 117 0.52 -22.72 -1.95
C ASP A 117 -0.55 -21.66 -1.66
N PRO A 118 -1.03 -21.51 -0.41
CA PRO A 118 -2.16 -20.64 -0.11
C PRO A 118 -1.82 -19.15 -0.18
N LEU A 119 -0.54 -18.77 -0.21
CA LEU A 119 -0.09 -17.39 -0.06
C LEU A 119 0.76 -16.90 -1.24
N PHE A 120 1.64 -17.75 -1.76
CA PHE A 120 2.70 -17.31 -2.64
C PHE A 120 2.56 -17.84 -4.07
N GLY A 121 2.90 -16.96 -5.00
CA GLY A 121 3.13 -17.25 -6.42
C GLY A 121 4.44 -16.61 -6.86
N THR A 122 4.58 -16.39 -8.17
CA THR A 122 5.74 -15.73 -8.77
C THR A 122 5.21 -14.66 -9.72
N ALA A 123 5.87 -13.48 -9.77
CA ALA A 123 5.42 -12.39 -10.62
C ALA A 123 5.32 -12.81 -12.10
N TYR A 124 4.17 -12.53 -12.72
CA TYR A 124 3.94 -12.77 -14.13
C TYR A 124 4.80 -11.84 -14.98
N THR A 125 5.56 -12.42 -15.91
CA THR A 125 6.56 -11.70 -16.70
C THR A 125 6.04 -11.26 -18.08
N GLY A 126 4.81 -11.64 -18.42
CA GLY A 126 4.17 -11.27 -19.68
C GLY A 126 3.51 -9.89 -19.67
N SER A 127 2.53 -9.71 -20.55
CA SER A 127 1.80 -8.46 -20.74
C SER A 127 0.29 -8.68 -20.77
N LEU A 128 -0.48 -7.59 -20.65
CA LEU A 128 -1.93 -7.66 -20.72
C LEU A 128 -2.43 -8.28 -22.05
N LEU A 129 -1.69 -8.06 -23.15
CA LEU A 129 -2.01 -8.60 -24.47
C LEU A 129 -2.04 -10.13 -24.49
N ASP A 130 -1.29 -10.80 -23.61
CA ASP A 130 -1.18 -12.25 -23.59
C ASP A 130 -2.49 -12.93 -23.21
N PHE A 131 -3.45 -12.20 -22.64
CA PHE A 131 -4.78 -12.69 -22.24
C PHE A 131 -5.81 -12.61 -23.37
N PHE A 132 -5.47 -11.99 -24.50
CA PHE A 132 -6.38 -11.73 -25.61
C PHE A 132 -6.02 -12.53 -26.87
N ASP A 133 -7.05 -12.87 -27.64
CA ASP A 133 -6.93 -13.36 -29.00
C ASP A 133 -6.60 -12.16 -29.92
N GLN A 134 -5.37 -12.15 -30.44
CA GLN A 134 -4.89 -11.04 -31.26
C GLN A 134 -5.64 -10.90 -32.59
N ALA A 135 -6.18 -11.99 -33.15
CA ALA A 135 -6.95 -11.93 -34.40
C ALA A 135 -8.30 -11.26 -34.14
N LYS A 136 -8.98 -11.59 -33.03
CA LYS A 136 -10.21 -10.91 -32.62
C LYS A 136 -9.96 -9.43 -32.32
N LEU A 137 -8.92 -9.11 -31.55
CA LEU A 137 -8.54 -7.71 -31.27
C LEU A 137 -8.29 -6.92 -32.56
N SER A 138 -7.51 -7.48 -33.50
CA SER A 138 -7.17 -6.80 -34.76
C SER A 138 -8.38 -6.61 -35.68
N ALA A 139 -9.43 -7.43 -35.51
CA ALA A 139 -10.66 -7.33 -36.28
C ALA A 139 -11.63 -6.25 -35.75
N LEU A 140 -11.39 -5.70 -34.55
CA LEU A 140 -12.18 -4.61 -34.00
C LEU A 140 -11.88 -3.29 -34.72
N ALA A 141 -12.72 -2.96 -35.71
CA ALA A 141 -12.73 -1.65 -36.34
C ALA A 141 -13.81 -0.74 -35.71
N PRO A 142 -13.55 0.58 -35.57
CA PRO A 142 -14.59 1.51 -35.18
C PRO A 142 -15.67 1.51 -36.27
N PRO A 143 -16.95 1.21 -35.95
CA PRO A 143 -18.00 1.21 -36.96
C PRO A 143 -18.28 2.64 -37.42
N GLY A 144 -18.71 2.77 -38.69
CA GLY A 144 -18.74 4.06 -39.37
C GLY A 144 -19.78 5.07 -38.84
N ASN A 145 -20.95 4.61 -38.39
CA ASN A 145 -22.06 5.49 -37.99
C ASN A 145 -22.48 5.25 -36.54
N GLY A 146 -22.66 6.35 -35.78
CA GLY A 146 -23.21 6.34 -34.42
C GLY A 146 -22.15 6.39 -33.32
N LEU A 147 -22.60 6.71 -32.10
CA LEU A 147 -21.74 6.74 -30.92
C LEU A 147 -21.31 5.31 -30.57
N THR A 148 -20.01 5.05 -30.56
CA THR A 148 -19.42 3.75 -30.23
C THR A 148 -18.50 3.87 -29.03
N ILE A 149 -18.65 2.94 -28.09
CA ILE A 149 -17.82 2.85 -26.90
C ILE A 149 -17.30 1.43 -26.81
N ILE A 150 -15.98 1.27 -26.90
CA ILE A 150 -15.33 0.02 -26.52
C ILE A 150 -14.94 0.11 -25.05
N TYR A 151 -15.29 -0.91 -24.26
CA TYR A 151 -15.13 -0.86 -22.81
C TYR A 151 -14.59 -2.16 -22.21
N GLY A 152 -13.94 -2.04 -21.06
CA GLY A 152 -13.41 -3.15 -20.27
C GLY A 152 -11.93 -3.02 -19.97
N CYS A 153 -11.40 -3.95 -19.17
CA CYS A 153 -9.99 -4.00 -18.84
C CYS A 153 -9.18 -4.49 -20.05
N GLY A 154 -8.38 -3.61 -20.66
CA GLY A 154 -7.68 -3.87 -21.93
C GLY A 154 -8.38 -3.32 -23.17
N ALA A 155 -9.46 -2.54 -23.03
CA ALA A 155 -10.07 -1.81 -24.15
C ALA A 155 -9.07 -0.93 -24.91
N GLY A 156 -8.09 -0.34 -24.21
CA GLY A 156 -6.99 0.44 -24.77
C GLY A 156 -5.91 -0.37 -25.50
N LEU A 157 -6.07 -1.70 -25.63
CA LEU A 157 -5.24 -2.51 -26.53
C LEU A 157 -5.61 -2.31 -28.00
N VAL A 158 -6.80 -1.77 -28.30
CA VAL A 158 -7.16 -1.43 -29.68
C VAL A 158 -6.45 -0.18 -30.15
N ASN A 159 -6.10 -0.12 -31.43
CA ASN A 159 -5.43 1.03 -32.02
C ASN A 159 -6.43 2.07 -32.56
N TRP A 160 -7.39 2.48 -31.73
CA TRP A 160 -8.37 3.49 -32.12
C TRP A 160 -7.86 4.88 -31.76
N GLN A 161 -7.82 5.78 -32.73
CA GLN A 161 -7.39 7.17 -32.55
C GLN A 161 -8.56 8.02 -32.06
N CYS A 162 -8.95 7.82 -30.79
CA CYS A 162 -10.08 8.48 -30.17
C CYS A 162 -9.85 8.68 -28.66
N PRO A 163 -10.66 9.51 -27.98
CA PRO A 163 -10.43 9.82 -26.57
C PRO A 163 -10.48 8.58 -25.66
N VAL A 164 -9.62 8.59 -24.64
CA VAL A 164 -9.51 7.54 -23.62
C VAL A 164 -10.05 8.05 -22.27
N ILE A 165 -11.10 7.40 -21.79
CA ILE A 165 -11.64 7.57 -20.44
C ILE A 165 -11.17 6.39 -19.60
N TYR A 166 -10.33 6.66 -18.60
CA TYR A 166 -9.71 5.65 -17.74
C TYR A 166 -10.43 5.56 -16.39
N PHE A 167 -10.95 4.39 -16.05
CA PHE A 167 -11.61 4.10 -14.77
C PHE A 167 -10.65 3.36 -13.83
N ASP A 168 -10.33 3.98 -12.69
CA ASP A 168 -9.45 3.41 -11.67
C ASP A 168 -10.24 3.09 -10.39
N VAL A 169 -9.79 2.08 -9.67
CA VAL A 169 -10.35 1.66 -8.38
C VAL A 169 -9.18 1.37 -7.43
N PRO A 170 -9.16 1.93 -6.22
CA PRO A 170 -8.15 1.62 -5.22
C PRO A 170 -8.09 0.12 -4.90
N LYS A 171 -6.89 -0.43 -4.69
CA LYS A 171 -6.71 -1.88 -4.52
C LYS A 171 -7.38 -2.43 -3.27
N ASN A 172 -7.42 -1.68 -2.17
CA ASN A 172 -8.21 -2.06 -0.99
C ASN A 172 -9.69 -2.24 -1.34
N GLU A 173 -10.25 -1.38 -2.21
CA GLU A 173 -11.63 -1.51 -2.68
C GLU A 173 -11.83 -2.70 -3.60
N ILE A 174 -10.86 -3.01 -4.47
CA ILE A 174 -10.86 -4.25 -5.27
C ILE A 174 -10.91 -5.49 -4.35
N GLN A 175 -10.12 -5.49 -3.27
CA GLN A 175 -10.12 -6.57 -2.29
C GLN A 175 -11.47 -6.70 -1.59
N PHE A 176 -12.08 -5.58 -1.16
CA PHE A 176 -13.40 -5.60 -0.52
C PHE A 176 -14.51 -6.08 -1.48
N ARG A 177 -14.44 -5.70 -2.76
CA ARG A 177 -15.36 -6.19 -3.79
C ARG A 177 -15.14 -7.69 -4.07
N SER A 178 -13.89 -8.16 -4.04
CA SER A 178 -13.56 -9.59 -4.17
C SER A 178 -14.11 -10.42 -3.00
N ARG A 179 -14.00 -9.92 -1.75
CA ARG A 179 -14.60 -10.55 -0.55
C ARG A 179 -16.14 -10.62 -0.61
N ALA A 180 -16.77 -9.75 -1.39
CA ALA A 180 -18.21 -9.77 -1.66
C ALA A 180 -18.59 -10.59 -2.91
N GLY A 181 -17.62 -11.09 -3.68
CA GLY A 181 -17.88 -11.82 -4.92
C GLY A 181 -18.23 -10.95 -6.12
N ASN A 182 -17.89 -9.65 -6.12
CA ASN A 182 -18.22 -8.72 -7.21
C ASN A 182 -17.03 -8.37 -8.12
N VAL A 183 -15.93 -9.09 -7.98
CA VAL A 183 -14.76 -9.00 -8.87
C VAL A 183 -14.35 -10.41 -9.26
N ARG A 184 -13.79 -10.51 -10.46
CA ARG A 184 -13.20 -11.73 -11.01
C ARG A 184 -11.78 -11.42 -11.49
N CYS A 185 -10.94 -12.43 -11.48
CA CYS A 185 -9.62 -12.34 -12.09
C CYS A 185 -9.73 -12.25 -13.62
N LEU A 186 -8.73 -11.63 -14.25
CA LEU A 186 -8.67 -11.44 -15.70
C LEU A 186 -8.82 -12.77 -16.44
N GLY A 187 -9.81 -12.86 -17.34
CA GLY A 187 -10.12 -14.07 -18.12
C GLY A 187 -10.98 -15.12 -17.40
N ALA A 188 -11.35 -14.90 -16.13
CA ALA A 188 -12.23 -15.82 -15.39
C ALA A 188 -13.72 -15.57 -15.70
N GLY A 189 -14.50 -16.65 -15.86
CA GLY A 189 -15.94 -16.56 -16.07
C GLY A 189 -16.72 -16.17 -14.81
N GLN A 190 -16.20 -16.50 -13.62
CA GLN A 190 -16.85 -16.28 -12.32
C GLN A 190 -15.83 -15.87 -11.25
N PRO A 191 -16.27 -15.22 -10.16
CA PRO A 191 -15.44 -14.97 -8.97
C PRO A 191 -14.95 -16.28 -8.33
N ALA A 192 -13.72 -16.28 -7.84
CA ALA A 192 -13.17 -17.34 -6.97
C ALA A 192 -13.17 -16.91 -5.49
N ASP A 193 -12.72 -17.78 -4.59
CA ASP A 193 -12.46 -17.41 -3.19
C ASP A 193 -11.52 -16.18 -3.10
N ALA A 194 -11.80 -15.26 -2.19
CA ALA A 194 -11.09 -13.98 -2.11
C ALA A 194 -9.58 -14.13 -1.84
N LYS A 195 -9.15 -15.16 -1.10
CA LYS A 195 -7.72 -15.41 -0.87
C LYS A 195 -7.03 -15.88 -2.16
N VAL A 196 -7.69 -16.78 -2.89
CA VAL A 196 -7.22 -17.26 -4.20
C VAL A 196 -7.16 -16.11 -5.21
N GLN A 197 -8.19 -15.27 -5.24
CA GLN A 197 -8.23 -14.08 -6.08
C GLN A 197 -7.12 -13.10 -5.74
N TYR A 198 -6.92 -12.76 -4.46
CA TYR A 198 -5.86 -11.84 -4.04
C TYR A 198 -4.47 -12.32 -4.47
N LYS A 199 -4.17 -13.62 -4.28
CA LYS A 199 -2.92 -14.22 -4.77
C LYS A 199 -2.73 -14.02 -6.28
N ARG A 200 -3.77 -14.32 -7.09
CA ARG A 200 -3.70 -14.11 -8.55
C ARG A 200 -3.63 -12.63 -8.91
N PHE A 201 -4.33 -11.75 -8.20
CA PHE A 201 -4.23 -10.30 -8.41
C PHE A 201 -2.80 -9.82 -8.19
N TYR A 202 -2.19 -10.17 -7.06
CA TYR A 202 -0.84 -9.74 -6.71
C TYR A 202 0.20 -10.21 -7.73
N PHE A 203 0.19 -11.51 -8.06
CA PHE A 203 1.25 -12.11 -8.88
C PHE A 203 1.00 -12.02 -10.38
N VAL A 204 -0.24 -11.83 -10.83
CA VAL A 204 -0.59 -11.92 -12.27
C VAL A 204 -1.33 -10.67 -12.75
N ASP A 205 -2.53 -10.41 -12.23
CA ASP A 205 -3.44 -9.42 -12.84
C ASP A 205 -2.96 -7.98 -12.63
N TRP A 206 -2.61 -7.61 -11.39
CA TRP A 206 -2.14 -6.26 -11.08
C TRP A 206 -0.82 -5.92 -11.79
N PRO A 207 0.19 -6.81 -11.89
CA PRO A 207 1.39 -6.56 -12.70
C PRO A 207 1.06 -6.18 -14.14
N VAL A 208 0.18 -6.91 -14.82
CA VAL A 208 -0.16 -6.62 -16.23
C VAL A 208 -1.03 -5.37 -16.38
N PHE A 209 -1.97 -5.14 -15.46
CA PHE A 209 -2.76 -3.90 -15.46
C PHE A 209 -1.90 -2.68 -15.17
N ASN A 210 -0.97 -2.76 -14.22
CA ASN A 210 -0.03 -1.68 -13.91
C ASN A 210 0.89 -1.37 -15.10
N GLN A 211 1.42 -2.41 -15.77
CA GLN A 211 2.21 -2.22 -16.99
C GLN A 211 1.40 -1.51 -18.10
N HIS A 212 0.13 -1.87 -18.27
CA HIS A 212 -0.76 -1.25 -19.26
C HIS A 212 -1.12 0.19 -18.89
N LYS A 213 -1.54 0.43 -17.64
CA LYS A 213 -1.83 1.76 -17.06
C LYS A 213 -0.67 2.72 -17.28
N LYS A 214 0.57 2.27 -17.02
CA LYS A 214 1.78 3.04 -17.27
C LYS A 214 1.92 3.51 -18.74
N LYS A 215 1.62 2.63 -19.70
CA LYS A 215 1.69 2.95 -21.15
C LYS A 215 0.61 3.94 -21.57
N LEU A 216 -0.57 3.88 -20.94
CA LEU A 216 -1.72 4.71 -21.29
C LEU A 216 -1.76 6.06 -20.58
N LEU A 217 -1.13 6.23 -19.42
CA LEU A 217 -1.26 7.43 -18.57
C LEU A 217 -1.06 8.76 -19.34
N GLY A 218 -0.14 8.80 -20.29
CA GLY A 218 0.13 9.97 -21.13
C GLY A 218 -0.94 10.29 -22.18
N GLN A 219 -1.82 9.32 -22.48
CA GLN A 219 -2.86 9.37 -23.52
C GLN A 219 -4.27 9.51 -22.94
N VAL A 220 -4.44 9.39 -21.62
CA VAL A 220 -5.74 9.54 -20.97
C VAL A 220 -6.26 10.98 -21.14
N ASP A 221 -7.54 11.09 -21.53
CA ASP A 221 -8.28 12.34 -21.66
C ASP A 221 -9.11 12.66 -20.40
N ILE A 222 -9.68 11.63 -19.77
CA ILE A 222 -10.42 11.74 -18.50
C ILE A 222 -10.00 10.58 -17.59
N TRP A 223 -9.63 10.90 -16.36
CA TRP A 223 -9.38 9.92 -15.31
C TRP A 223 -10.54 9.91 -14.32
N VAL A 224 -11.07 8.74 -14.04
CA VAL A 224 -12.23 8.52 -13.18
C VAL A 224 -11.81 7.69 -11.98
N ASP A 225 -12.14 8.15 -10.78
CA ASP A 225 -12.16 7.36 -9.56
C ASP A 225 -13.55 6.74 -9.41
N GLU A 226 -13.63 5.43 -9.66
CA GLU A 226 -14.88 4.65 -9.70
C GLU A 226 -15.19 3.97 -8.36
N GLN A 227 -14.42 4.22 -7.29
CA GLN A 227 -14.64 3.55 -6.01
C GLN A 227 -16.09 3.70 -5.48
N ARG A 228 -16.77 4.77 -5.91
CA ARG A 228 -18.21 5.03 -5.76
C ARG A 228 -18.90 4.92 -7.14
N PRO A 229 -19.39 3.74 -7.56
CA PRO A 229 -19.93 3.56 -8.91
C PRO A 229 -21.10 4.49 -9.25
N ASP A 230 -21.97 4.79 -8.28
CA ASP A 230 -23.11 5.70 -8.46
C ASP A 230 -22.75 7.18 -8.28
N ASP A 231 -21.54 7.48 -7.80
CA ASP A 231 -21.12 8.81 -7.37
C ASP A 231 -19.64 9.06 -7.67
N ILE A 232 -19.28 8.82 -8.93
CA ILE A 232 -17.91 8.94 -9.40
C ILE A 232 -17.38 10.37 -9.27
N THR A 233 -16.05 10.46 -9.18
CA THR A 233 -15.33 11.73 -9.32
C THR A 233 -14.30 11.59 -10.43
N TRP A 234 -14.07 12.65 -11.18
CA TRP A 234 -13.17 12.60 -12.33
C TRP A 234 -12.42 13.91 -12.54
N ILE A 235 -11.26 13.81 -13.19
CA ILE A 235 -10.39 14.91 -13.56
C ILE A 235 -9.98 14.76 -15.03
N SER A 236 -9.72 15.86 -15.73
CA SER A 236 -9.15 15.77 -17.07
C SER A 236 -7.76 15.12 -17.00
N GLY A 237 -7.35 14.38 -18.02
CA GLY A 237 -6.04 13.74 -18.05
C GLY A 237 -4.89 14.74 -18.01
N GLN A 238 -5.06 15.92 -18.62
CA GLN A 238 -4.09 17.00 -18.48
C GLN A 238 -4.04 17.54 -17.05
N GLY A 239 -5.20 17.74 -16.43
CA GLY A 239 -5.28 18.16 -15.03
C GLY A 239 -4.62 17.15 -14.08
N LEU A 240 -4.85 15.85 -14.30
CA LEU A 240 -4.16 14.79 -13.54
C LEU A 240 -2.64 14.94 -13.65
N ARG A 241 -2.09 15.02 -14.87
CA ARG A 241 -0.65 15.14 -15.10
C ARG A 241 -0.06 16.43 -14.50
N ASN A 242 -0.81 17.54 -14.51
CA ASN A 242 -0.42 18.77 -13.83
C ASN A 242 -0.38 18.58 -12.31
N ALA A 243 -1.42 17.99 -11.72
CA ALA A 243 -1.50 17.71 -10.29
C ALA A 243 -0.37 16.77 -9.83
N LEU A 244 -0.10 15.70 -10.58
CA LEU A 244 1.03 14.79 -10.34
C LEU A 244 2.39 15.50 -10.42
N THR A 245 2.55 16.44 -11.36
CA THR A 245 3.77 17.24 -11.47
C THR A 245 3.97 18.12 -10.24
N GLN A 246 2.90 18.81 -9.79
CA GLN A 246 2.96 19.65 -8.59
C GLN A 246 3.28 18.80 -7.34
N MET A 247 2.59 17.67 -7.18
CA MET A 247 2.79 16.73 -6.08
C MET A 247 4.22 16.18 -6.04
N SER A 248 4.82 15.88 -7.21
CA SER A 248 6.20 15.35 -7.30
C SER A 248 7.29 16.30 -6.80
N SER A 249 6.95 17.51 -6.37
CA SER A 249 7.86 18.51 -5.82
C SER A 249 7.42 19.10 -4.48
N ASN A 250 6.36 18.58 -3.87
CA ASN A 250 5.79 19.09 -2.64
C ASN A 250 5.43 17.96 -1.67
N VAL A 251 5.27 18.30 -0.39
CA VAL A 251 4.80 17.35 0.63
C VAL A 251 3.43 16.79 0.27
N PHE A 252 3.24 15.49 0.46
CA PHE A 252 1.96 14.83 0.32
C PHE A 252 1.85 13.63 1.27
N ARG A 253 0.64 13.11 1.44
CA ARG A 253 0.36 11.91 2.22
C ARG A 253 -0.35 10.87 1.35
N PRO A 254 0.04 9.59 1.45
CA PRO A 254 -0.82 8.48 1.03
C PRO A 254 -2.13 8.49 1.83
N ARG A 255 -3.18 7.91 1.26
CA ARG A 255 -4.38 7.58 2.02
C ARG A 255 -4.14 6.28 2.79
N PRO A 256 -4.16 6.30 4.14
CA PRO A 256 -4.05 5.09 4.94
C PRO A 256 -5.33 4.24 4.85
N TRP A 257 -5.22 2.95 5.15
CA TRP A 257 -6.36 2.08 5.42
C TRP A 257 -6.00 1.08 6.54
N PHE A 258 -7.01 0.54 7.24
CA PHE A 258 -6.83 -0.04 8.58
C PHE A 258 -7.47 -1.43 8.70
N GLU A 259 -6.70 -2.47 8.89
CA GLU A 259 -7.23 -3.85 8.87
C GLU A 259 -7.27 -4.47 10.29
N PRO A 260 -8.40 -5.08 10.68
CA PRO A 260 -8.45 -5.94 11.86
C PRO A 260 -7.52 -7.15 11.71
N GLY A 261 -7.09 -7.71 12.84
CA GLY A 261 -6.23 -8.89 12.83
C GLY A 261 -6.32 -9.70 14.11
N VAL A 262 -5.88 -10.96 14.04
CA VAL A 262 -5.97 -11.93 15.15
C VAL A 262 -5.21 -11.49 16.41
N TRP A 263 -4.19 -10.64 16.25
CA TRP A 263 -3.38 -10.08 17.33
C TRP A 263 -3.69 -8.61 17.63
N GLY A 264 -4.60 -8.01 16.85
CA GLY A 264 -4.80 -6.57 16.80
C GLY A 264 -5.19 -5.96 18.13
N GLY A 265 -4.57 -4.83 18.42
CA GLY A 265 -4.77 -4.03 19.60
C GLY A 265 -5.90 -3.00 19.46
N GLN A 266 -5.97 -2.12 20.46
CA GLN A 266 -7.03 -1.14 20.61
C GLN A 266 -6.55 0.29 20.46
N TRP A 267 -5.24 0.54 20.35
CA TRP A 267 -4.69 1.89 20.31
C TRP A 267 -5.17 2.65 19.07
N ILE A 268 -5.04 2.07 17.88
CA ILE A 268 -5.50 2.68 16.62
C ILE A 268 -7.00 2.97 16.71
N LYS A 269 -7.77 1.97 17.16
CA LYS A 269 -9.22 2.08 17.33
C LYS A 269 -9.61 3.19 18.31
N GLN A 270 -8.83 3.45 19.36
CA GLN A 270 -9.16 4.46 20.37
C GLN A 270 -8.68 5.86 20.00
N ASN A 271 -7.53 5.98 19.33
CA ASN A 271 -6.84 7.26 19.13
C ASN A 271 -7.05 7.86 17.74
N ILE A 272 -7.44 7.08 16.73
CA ILE A 272 -7.70 7.58 15.37
C ILE A 272 -9.21 7.78 15.17
N ASN A 273 -9.61 9.01 14.87
CA ASN A 273 -10.99 9.38 14.61
C ASN A 273 -11.42 8.98 13.18
N GLY A 274 -12.72 8.76 12.98
CA GLY A 274 -13.28 8.42 11.66
C GLY A 274 -13.26 6.92 11.33
N LEU A 275 -12.55 6.11 12.10
CA LEU A 275 -12.59 4.64 11.98
C LEU A 275 -13.89 4.05 12.51
N ASN A 276 -14.27 2.89 11.98
CA ASN A 276 -15.41 2.12 12.46
C ASN A 276 -15.14 1.57 13.86
N LYS A 277 -15.82 2.11 14.87
CA LYS A 277 -15.65 1.68 16.26
C LYS A 277 -16.32 0.34 16.59
N ALA A 278 -17.14 -0.20 15.67
CA ALA A 278 -17.71 -1.54 15.81
C ALA A 278 -16.71 -2.66 15.47
N ALA A 279 -15.67 -2.37 14.69
CA ALA A 279 -14.63 -3.34 14.36
C ALA A 279 -14.00 -3.93 15.63
N VAL A 280 -13.67 -5.22 15.64
CA VAL A 280 -13.16 -5.90 16.85
C VAL A 280 -11.86 -5.26 17.36
N ASN A 281 -10.96 -4.90 16.45
CA ASN A 281 -9.68 -4.26 16.69
C ASN A 281 -9.16 -3.63 15.38
N TYR A 282 -7.96 -3.05 15.44
CA TYR A 282 -7.14 -2.79 14.26
C TYR A 282 -5.75 -3.29 14.55
N ALA A 283 -5.25 -4.22 13.73
CA ALA A 283 -3.91 -4.75 13.83
C ALA A 283 -2.93 -3.93 13.00
N TRP A 284 -3.36 -3.52 11.81
CA TRP A 284 -2.53 -2.81 10.84
C TRP A 284 -3.06 -1.42 10.52
N SER A 285 -2.14 -0.48 10.29
CA SER A 285 -2.40 0.78 9.58
C SER A 285 -1.45 0.91 8.41
N PHE A 286 -1.95 0.67 7.21
CA PHE A 286 -1.20 0.77 5.96
C PHE A 286 -0.92 2.23 5.62
N GLU A 287 0.01 2.87 6.33
CA GLU A 287 0.36 4.30 6.22
C GLU A 287 0.98 4.62 4.86
N LEU A 288 1.97 3.83 4.44
CA LEU A 288 2.62 3.92 3.15
C LEU A 288 3.08 2.54 2.72
N ILE A 289 2.26 1.83 1.96
CA ILE A 289 2.63 0.68 1.13
C ILE A 289 2.30 1.06 -0.30
N ALA A 290 3.24 1.70 -1.00
CA ALA A 290 2.98 2.32 -2.30
C ALA A 290 2.26 1.42 -3.33
N PRO A 291 2.54 0.10 -3.41
CA PRO A 291 1.77 -0.78 -4.28
C PRO A 291 0.29 -0.90 -3.95
N GLU A 292 -0.15 -0.66 -2.71
CA GLU A 292 -1.55 -0.79 -2.25
C GLU A 292 -2.23 0.55 -2.03
N ASN A 293 -1.49 1.60 -1.64
CA ASN A 293 -2.05 2.90 -1.28
C ASN A 293 -2.26 3.83 -2.49
N GLY A 294 -3.33 4.62 -2.40
CA GLY A 294 -3.54 5.79 -3.24
C GLY A 294 -3.07 7.09 -2.58
N VAL A 295 -3.16 8.18 -3.34
CA VAL A 295 -3.13 9.56 -2.87
C VAL A 295 -4.43 10.23 -3.29
N VAL A 296 -4.96 11.10 -2.44
CA VAL A 296 -6.21 11.81 -2.71
C VAL A 296 -5.87 13.20 -3.23
N LEU A 297 -6.45 13.59 -4.36
CA LEU A 297 -6.48 14.97 -4.84
C LEU A 297 -7.76 15.63 -4.35
N GLU A 298 -7.69 16.90 -3.97
CA GLU A 298 -8.87 17.70 -3.65
C GLU A 298 -8.92 19.04 -4.40
N ASN A 299 -10.12 19.39 -4.85
CA ASN A 299 -10.44 20.68 -5.44
C ASN A 299 -11.86 21.08 -5.04
N GLY A 300 -12.00 22.18 -4.30
CA GLY A 300 -13.27 22.55 -3.68
C GLY A 300 -13.74 21.47 -2.69
N ASP A 301 -14.99 21.04 -2.81
CA ASP A 301 -15.53 19.94 -1.99
C ASP A 301 -15.18 18.56 -2.57
N ASN A 302 -14.72 18.44 -3.82
CA ASN A 302 -14.58 17.13 -4.47
C ASN A 302 -13.20 16.48 -4.21
N ARG A 303 -13.21 15.17 -4.00
CA ARG A 303 -12.04 14.31 -3.78
C ARG A 303 -11.94 13.22 -4.82
N LEU A 304 -10.73 12.96 -5.30
CA LEU A 304 -10.44 11.92 -6.28
C LEU A 304 -9.19 11.16 -5.84
N GLU A 305 -9.28 9.85 -5.73
CA GLU A 305 -8.12 9.01 -5.41
C GLU A 305 -7.44 8.47 -6.67
N ILE A 306 -6.11 8.42 -6.63
CA ILE A 306 -5.27 7.77 -7.64
C ILE A 306 -4.23 6.90 -6.97
N SER A 307 -3.82 5.78 -7.60
CA SER A 307 -2.73 4.97 -7.08
C SER A 307 -1.39 5.73 -7.04
N ILE A 308 -0.55 5.49 -6.02
CA ILE A 308 0.82 6.07 -5.95
C ILE A 308 1.67 5.65 -7.16
N ASP A 309 1.44 4.44 -7.68
CA ASP A 309 2.06 3.95 -8.92
C ASP A 309 1.90 4.97 -10.08
N SER A 310 0.74 5.62 -10.21
CA SER A 310 0.49 6.64 -11.25
C SER A 310 1.40 7.86 -11.10
N LEU A 311 1.68 8.30 -9.86
CA LEU A 311 2.63 9.38 -9.59
C LEU A 311 4.06 8.98 -10.00
N LEU A 312 4.46 7.75 -9.69
CA LEU A 312 5.78 7.23 -10.06
C LEU A 312 5.91 7.04 -11.57
N TYR A 313 4.90 6.52 -12.25
CA TYR A 313 4.89 6.40 -13.71
C TYR A 313 5.04 7.75 -14.41
N HIS A 314 4.43 8.80 -13.85
CA HIS A 314 4.53 10.16 -14.38
C HIS A 314 5.90 10.79 -14.12
N ASN A 315 6.43 10.72 -12.88
CA ASN A 315 7.58 11.53 -12.45
C ASN A 315 8.51 10.84 -11.43
N ASN A 316 8.84 9.55 -11.59
CA ASN A 316 9.67 8.81 -10.64
C ASN A 316 10.98 9.52 -10.24
N THR A 317 11.72 10.11 -11.17
CA THR A 317 13.00 10.79 -10.87
C THR A 317 12.80 12.03 -9.99
N ALA A 318 11.69 12.75 -10.16
CA ALA A 318 11.38 13.89 -9.30
C ALA A 318 11.01 13.45 -7.88
N VAL A 319 10.32 12.30 -7.75
CA VAL A 319 9.93 11.73 -6.47
C VAL A 319 11.12 11.08 -5.76
N LEU A 320 11.75 10.10 -6.41
CA LEU A 320 12.77 9.21 -5.86
C LEU A 320 14.18 9.82 -5.84
N GLY A 321 14.47 10.78 -6.72
CA GLY A 321 15.79 11.41 -6.83
C GLY A 321 16.89 10.38 -7.15
N LYS A 322 17.94 10.35 -6.32
CA LYS A 322 19.08 9.42 -6.46
C LYS A 322 18.66 7.95 -6.53
N ALA A 323 17.61 7.57 -5.80
CA ALA A 323 17.12 6.19 -5.74
C ALA A 323 16.37 5.73 -7.02
N ALA A 324 16.01 6.66 -7.92
CA ALA A 324 15.23 6.33 -9.12
C ALA A 324 15.91 5.29 -10.02
N GLY A 325 17.26 5.32 -10.11
CA GLY A 325 18.01 4.40 -10.95
C GLY A 325 17.93 2.93 -10.48
N ARG A 326 17.92 2.70 -9.17
CA ARG A 326 17.81 1.35 -8.58
C ARG A 326 16.38 0.83 -8.56
N PHE A 327 15.42 1.67 -8.17
CA PHE A 327 14.06 1.22 -7.86
C PHE A 327 13.04 1.49 -8.96
N GLY A 328 13.40 2.26 -9.99
CA GLY A 328 12.53 2.53 -11.13
C GLY A 328 11.22 3.19 -10.72
N TYR A 329 10.13 2.43 -10.76
CA TYR A 329 8.77 2.88 -10.40
C TYR A 329 8.28 2.32 -9.07
N HIS A 330 9.14 1.65 -8.32
CA HIS A 330 8.81 1.11 -7.01
C HIS A 330 9.27 2.11 -5.95
N TYR A 331 8.35 2.59 -5.13
CA TYR A 331 8.74 3.33 -3.94
C TYR A 331 9.48 2.35 -3.00
N PRO A 332 10.67 2.70 -2.48
CA PRO A 332 11.52 1.69 -1.84
C PRO A 332 11.19 1.41 -0.37
N ILE A 333 10.72 2.41 0.38
CA ILE A 333 10.51 2.33 1.83
C ILE A 333 9.01 2.38 2.14
N ARG A 334 8.55 1.52 3.04
CA ARG A 334 7.18 1.52 3.55
C ARG A 334 7.12 1.79 5.05
N PHE A 335 6.02 2.39 5.48
CA PHE A 335 5.66 2.61 6.88
C PHE A 335 4.31 1.92 7.14
N ASP A 336 4.21 1.19 8.25
CA ASP A 336 2.98 0.55 8.74
C ASP A 336 2.93 0.68 10.26
N PHE A 337 1.72 0.73 10.85
CA PHE A 337 1.58 0.55 12.29
C PHE A 337 1.12 -0.85 12.62
N LEU A 338 1.88 -1.52 13.49
CA LEU A 338 1.52 -2.80 14.08
C LEU A 338 1.06 -2.55 15.51
N ASP A 339 -0.23 -2.67 15.76
CA ASP A 339 -0.86 -2.42 17.06
C ASP A 339 -1.11 -3.73 17.83
N THR A 340 -0.35 -3.93 18.91
CA THR A 340 -0.56 -5.01 19.89
C THR A 340 -1.00 -4.48 21.26
N MET A 341 -1.37 -3.20 21.37
CA MET A 341 -1.83 -2.57 22.62
C MET A 341 -3.15 -3.17 23.07
N ASP A 342 -3.17 -3.79 24.24
CA ASP A 342 -4.31 -4.59 24.71
C ASP A 342 -4.72 -5.70 23.72
N GLY A 343 -3.79 -6.11 22.86
CA GLY A 343 -3.90 -7.22 21.92
C GLY A 343 -3.01 -8.39 22.35
N ASP A 344 -2.46 -9.09 21.37
CA ASP A 344 -1.61 -10.26 21.59
C ASP A 344 -0.27 -10.11 20.83
N ASN A 345 0.67 -11.02 21.07
CA ASN A 345 1.95 -11.05 20.37
C ASN A 345 1.74 -11.16 18.85
N LEU A 346 2.59 -10.58 18.02
CA LEU A 346 2.66 -10.95 16.60
C LEU A 346 3.12 -12.40 16.43
N SER A 347 3.00 -12.98 15.24
CA SER A 347 3.59 -14.30 14.96
C SER A 347 5.12 -14.26 15.13
N VAL A 348 5.69 -15.37 15.60
CA VAL A 348 7.14 -15.61 15.48
C VAL A 348 7.45 -15.88 14.03
N GLN A 349 8.29 -15.05 13.43
CA GLN A 349 8.45 -15.02 11.98
C GLN A 349 9.85 -14.59 11.54
N CYS A 350 10.12 -14.73 10.24
CA CYS A 350 11.26 -14.14 9.56
C CYS A 350 10.90 -13.73 8.13
N HIS A 351 11.73 -12.91 7.50
CA HIS A 351 11.61 -12.54 6.09
C HIS A 351 12.64 -13.30 5.23
N PRO A 352 12.31 -13.59 3.95
CA PRO A 352 13.23 -14.28 3.05
C PRO A 352 14.48 -13.46 2.78
N SER A 353 15.59 -14.14 2.50
CA SER A 353 16.77 -13.50 1.93
C SER A 353 16.48 -12.91 0.55
N VAL A 354 17.29 -11.94 0.11
CA VAL A 354 17.18 -11.36 -1.25
C VAL A 354 17.27 -12.46 -2.32
N LYS A 355 18.19 -13.42 -2.16
CA LYS A 355 18.35 -14.53 -3.09
C LYS A 355 17.08 -15.40 -3.15
N TYR A 356 16.55 -15.79 -1.98
CA TYR A 356 15.32 -16.60 -1.92
C TYR A 356 14.14 -15.87 -2.57
N THR A 357 14.02 -14.58 -2.30
CA THR A 357 12.97 -13.70 -2.82
C THR A 357 13.00 -13.64 -4.36
N ARG A 358 14.18 -13.45 -4.93
CA ARG A 358 14.36 -13.46 -6.39
C ARG A 358 14.04 -14.82 -7.00
N ASP A 359 14.61 -15.88 -6.44
CA ASP A 359 14.50 -17.23 -7.01
C ASP A 359 13.08 -17.81 -6.93
N ASN A 360 12.29 -17.43 -5.92
CA ASN A 360 10.96 -18.02 -5.68
C ASN A 360 9.81 -17.08 -6.05
N PHE A 361 9.99 -15.76 -5.94
CA PHE A 361 8.89 -14.79 -6.10
C PHE A 361 9.09 -13.81 -7.25
N GLY A 362 10.30 -13.71 -7.80
CA GLY A 362 10.62 -12.81 -8.91
C GLY A 362 10.83 -11.36 -8.50
N GLU A 363 11.15 -11.11 -7.23
CA GLU A 363 11.32 -9.78 -6.64
C GLU A 363 12.81 -9.48 -6.39
N ASP A 364 13.25 -8.25 -6.66
CA ASP A 364 14.68 -7.89 -6.67
C ASP A 364 15.25 -7.46 -5.33
N PHE A 365 14.38 -7.22 -4.35
CA PHE A 365 14.74 -6.91 -2.98
C PHE A 365 13.70 -7.52 -2.03
N THR A 366 14.04 -7.63 -0.75
CA THR A 366 13.22 -8.32 0.25
C THR A 366 12.75 -7.36 1.34
N GLN A 367 11.85 -7.84 2.19
CA GLN A 367 11.39 -7.19 3.40
C GLN A 367 12.49 -7.22 4.47
N ASP A 368 13.38 -6.25 4.41
CA ASP A 368 14.19 -5.83 5.54
C ASP A 368 13.40 -4.82 6.36
N GLU A 369 13.26 -5.03 7.67
CA GLU A 369 12.42 -4.17 8.51
C GLU A 369 13.10 -3.69 9.79
N THR A 370 12.41 -2.79 10.48
CA THR A 370 12.77 -2.29 11.81
C THR A 370 11.50 -2.04 12.61
N TYR A 371 11.57 -2.22 13.92
CA TYR A 371 10.51 -1.83 14.84
C TYR A 371 10.92 -0.57 15.57
N TYR A 372 10.32 0.56 15.19
CA TYR A 372 10.36 1.78 15.97
C TYR A 372 9.20 1.78 16.96
N ILE A 373 9.49 1.79 18.25
CA ILE A 373 8.44 1.72 19.27
C ILE A 373 7.78 3.09 19.42
N LEU A 374 6.60 3.26 18.81
CA LEU A 374 5.85 4.52 18.86
C LEU A 374 5.22 4.73 20.23
N GLU A 375 4.55 3.72 20.76
CA GLU A 375 4.00 3.67 22.12
C GLU A 375 4.21 2.27 22.72
N THR A 376 4.28 2.16 24.05
CA THR A 376 4.49 0.87 24.71
C THR A 376 3.93 0.83 26.14
N GLN A 377 3.44 -0.34 26.55
CA GLN A 377 2.98 -0.62 27.92
C GLN A 377 4.15 -1.09 28.82
N PRO A 378 4.06 -0.88 30.14
CA PRO A 378 5.05 -1.43 31.09
C PRO A 378 5.20 -2.94 30.94
N GLY A 379 6.45 -3.40 30.73
CA GLY A 379 6.77 -4.82 30.60
C GLY A 379 6.58 -5.40 29.20
N ALA A 380 6.23 -4.59 28.19
CA ALA A 380 6.24 -5.02 26.80
C ALA A 380 7.68 -5.31 26.32
N GLU A 381 7.80 -6.26 25.40
CA GLU A 381 9.07 -6.77 24.90
C GLU A 381 9.03 -6.95 23.39
N VAL A 382 10.21 -7.03 22.77
CA VAL A 382 10.42 -7.49 21.40
C VAL A 382 11.21 -8.79 21.45
N TYR A 383 10.72 -9.82 20.76
CA TYR A 383 11.47 -11.06 20.53
C TYR A 383 12.39 -10.83 19.34
N LEU A 384 13.69 -11.09 19.49
CA LEU A 384 14.67 -10.76 18.46
C LEU A 384 15.90 -11.64 18.58
N GLY A 385 16.24 -12.36 17.50
CA GLY A 385 17.43 -13.21 17.46
C GLY A 385 17.38 -14.42 18.40
N PHE A 386 18.27 -15.37 18.18
CA PHE A 386 18.25 -16.64 18.91
C PHE A 386 19.00 -16.57 20.24
N GLN A 387 18.66 -17.47 21.17
CA GLN A 387 19.50 -17.75 22.33
C GLN A 387 20.88 -18.26 21.90
N ASP A 388 21.91 -18.03 22.71
CA ASP A 388 23.30 -18.39 22.36
C ASP A 388 23.48 -19.90 22.12
N ASP A 389 22.75 -20.71 22.89
CA ASP A 389 22.74 -22.18 22.86
C ASP A 389 21.69 -22.77 21.90
N ILE A 390 21.18 -21.98 20.94
CA ILE A 390 20.17 -22.44 19.98
C ILE A 390 20.59 -23.72 19.24
N ASP A 391 19.74 -24.74 19.37
CA ASP A 391 19.77 -25.96 18.57
C ASP A 391 18.71 -25.88 17.47
N LYS A 392 19.16 -25.86 16.22
CA LYS A 392 18.31 -25.70 15.02
C LYS A 392 17.31 -26.84 14.88
N ASP A 393 17.77 -28.08 15.09
CA ASP A 393 16.95 -29.27 14.88
C ASP A 393 15.90 -29.39 15.98
N LYS A 394 16.29 -29.09 17.24
CA LYS A 394 15.35 -29.03 18.36
C LYS A 394 14.30 -27.93 18.17
N PHE A 395 14.71 -26.75 17.70
CA PHE A 395 13.76 -25.66 17.43
C PHE A 395 12.75 -26.06 16.35
N ARG A 396 13.22 -26.64 15.24
CA ARG A 396 12.37 -27.13 14.16
C ARG A 396 11.36 -28.15 14.65
N HIS A 397 11.86 -29.18 15.33
CA HIS A 397 11.02 -30.26 15.85
C HIS A 397 9.98 -29.74 16.84
N THR A 398 10.34 -28.75 17.67
CA THR A 398 9.40 -28.14 18.62
C THR A 398 8.27 -27.40 17.90
N LEU A 399 8.57 -26.68 16.82
CA LEU A 399 7.57 -25.98 16.01
C LEU A 399 6.66 -26.95 15.25
N GLU A 400 7.22 -27.99 14.65
CA GLU A 400 6.47 -29.02 13.92
C GLU A 400 5.55 -29.79 14.88
N ASN A 401 6.07 -30.25 16.03
CA ASN A 401 5.27 -30.91 17.05
C ASN A 401 4.15 -29.99 17.61
N SER A 402 4.45 -28.70 17.79
CA SER A 402 3.45 -27.71 18.19
C SER A 402 2.30 -27.61 17.18
N PHE A 403 2.62 -27.57 15.89
CA PHE A 403 1.63 -27.49 14.83
C PHE A 403 0.81 -28.78 14.70
N GLU A 404 1.44 -29.95 14.76
CA GLU A 404 0.78 -31.26 14.62
C GLU A 404 -0.08 -31.62 15.82
N ASN A 405 0.39 -31.33 17.03
CA ASN A 405 -0.24 -31.78 18.29
C ASN A 405 -0.94 -30.65 19.05
N ASN A 406 -0.97 -29.44 18.50
CA ASN A 406 -1.55 -28.23 19.13
C ASN A 406 -0.93 -27.96 20.53
N GLU A 407 0.38 -28.12 20.64
CA GLU A 407 1.13 -27.94 21.88
C GLU A 407 1.83 -26.57 21.93
N PRO A 408 1.80 -25.84 23.05
CA PRO A 408 2.37 -24.49 23.11
C PRO A 408 3.91 -24.52 23.08
N VAL A 409 4.50 -23.56 22.37
CA VAL A 409 5.95 -23.36 22.34
C VAL A 409 6.36 -22.32 23.37
N ASP A 410 7.31 -22.68 24.24
CA ASP A 410 8.04 -21.72 25.07
C ASP A 410 9.12 -21.04 24.21
N VAL A 411 8.70 -20.00 23.47
CA VAL A 411 9.54 -19.30 22.49
C VAL A 411 10.81 -18.73 23.13
N LYS A 412 10.77 -18.32 24.40
CA LYS A 412 11.92 -17.73 25.11
C LYS A 412 13.09 -18.70 25.29
N LYS A 413 12.86 -20.01 25.20
CA LYS A 413 13.94 -21.02 25.16
C LYS A 413 14.77 -20.98 23.90
N PHE A 414 14.25 -20.39 22.82
CA PHE A 414 14.90 -20.38 21.51
C PHE A 414 15.24 -18.98 21.04
N VAL A 415 14.41 -17.99 21.39
CA VAL A 415 14.50 -16.60 20.92
C VAL A 415 14.69 -15.67 22.12
N GLN A 416 15.60 -14.69 22.01
CA GLN A 416 15.83 -13.69 23.05
C GLN A 416 14.68 -12.69 23.11
N THR A 417 14.48 -12.07 24.28
CA THR A 417 13.58 -10.92 24.43
C THR A 417 14.30 -9.70 24.96
N PHE A 418 13.87 -8.53 24.48
CA PHE A 418 14.40 -7.23 24.89
C PHE A 418 13.25 -6.33 25.32
N PRO A 419 13.36 -5.63 26.47
CA PRO A 419 12.34 -4.67 26.89
C PRO A 419 12.15 -3.58 25.84
N ALA A 420 10.90 -3.28 25.50
CA ALA A 420 10.56 -2.19 24.60
C ALA A 420 10.44 -0.87 25.39
N LYS A 421 11.05 0.21 24.90
CA LYS A 421 10.80 1.57 25.39
C LYS A 421 10.39 2.46 24.25
N LYS A 422 9.54 3.45 24.56
CA LYS A 422 9.14 4.47 23.60
C LYS A 422 10.38 5.08 22.94
N HIS A 423 10.36 5.13 21.62
CA HIS A 423 11.43 5.61 20.75
C HIS A 423 12.66 4.72 20.60
N ASP A 424 12.65 3.48 21.10
CA ASP A 424 13.65 2.47 20.74
C ASP A 424 13.50 2.04 19.27
N LEU A 425 14.60 1.56 18.67
CA LEU A 425 14.63 1.03 17.32
C LEU A 425 15.33 -0.34 17.31
N PHE A 426 14.56 -1.38 16.99
CA PHE A 426 15.05 -2.74 16.78
C PHE A 426 15.23 -3.00 15.28
N LEU A 427 16.31 -3.66 14.91
CA LEU A 427 16.73 -3.88 13.53
C LEU A 427 16.49 -5.33 13.14
N ILE A 428 15.76 -5.54 12.05
CA ILE A 428 15.32 -6.87 11.60
C ILE A 428 15.75 -7.04 10.14
N PRO A 429 17.05 -7.24 9.87
CA PRO A 429 17.48 -7.65 8.53
C PRO A 429 16.89 -9.03 8.19
N ASN A 430 16.65 -9.29 6.91
CA ASN A 430 16.11 -10.54 6.37
C ASN A 430 16.77 -11.78 6.96
N GLY A 431 15.99 -12.83 7.27
CA GLY A 431 16.46 -14.03 7.97
C GLY A 431 16.54 -13.92 9.50
N THR A 432 16.23 -12.76 10.11
CA THR A 432 16.17 -12.63 11.57
C THR A 432 14.87 -13.22 12.10
N VAL A 433 14.94 -14.12 13.09
CA VAL A 433 13.75 -14.50 13.88
C VAL A 433 13.32 -13.33 14.76
N HIS A 434 12.04 -12.97 14.69
CA HIS A 434 11.51 -11.85 15.45
C HIS A 434 10.01 -11.97 15.71
N CYS A 435 9.52 -11.16 16.65
CA CYS A 435 8.10 -10.96 16.95
C CYS A 435 7.94 -9.70 17.82
N SER A 436 7.03 -8.80 17.45
CA SER A 436 6.58 -7.74 18.36
C SER A 436 5.71 -8.34 19.46
N GLY A 437 6.13 -8.23 20.72
CA GLY A 437 5.34 -8.71 21.84
C GLY A 437 4.08 -7.85 22.05
N LYS A 438 3.13 -8.39 22.84
CA LYS A 438 1.93 -7.65 23.25
C LYS A 438 2.27 -6.34 23.97
N GLY A 439 1.40 -5.34 23.84
CA GLY A 439 1.53 -4.05 24.52
C GLY A 439 2.41 -3.04 23.80
N ASN A 440 2.60 -3.16 22.49
CA ASN A 440 3.36 -2.22 21.67
C ASN A 440 2.50 -1.62 20.56
N LEU A 441 2.73 -0.34 20.25
CA LEU A 441 2.40 0.23 18.96
C LEU A 441 3.72 0.45 18.23
N VAL A 442 3.95 -0.30 17.17
CA VAL A 442 5.19 -0.27 16.41
C VAL A 442 4.95 0.51 15.12
N LEU A 443 5.79 1.52 14.86
CA LEU A 443 6.01 2.00 13.51
C LEU A 443 7.01 1.08 12.83
N GLU A 444 6.50 0.20 11.97
CA GLU A 444 7.32 -0.66 11.12
C GLU A 444 7.90 0.20 10.00
N ILE A 445 9.23 0.31 9.95
CA ILE A 445 9.94 0.98 8.85
C ILE A 445 10.70 -0.10 8.10
N SER A 446 10.30 -0.36 6.86
CA SER A 446 10.85 -1.48 6.11
C SER A 446 11.03 -1.17 4.62
N ALA A 447 11.74 -2.07 3.94
CA ALA A 447 11.66 -2.20 2.51
C ALA A 447 10.23 -2.56 2.07
N THR A 448 9.83 -2.10 0.88
CA THR A 448 8.43 -2.14 0.44
C THR A 448 7.81 -3.54 0.26
N PRO A 449 8.48 -4.61 -0.24
CA PRO A 449 7.88 -5.94 -0.39
C PRO A 449 7.19 -6.39 0.90
N TYR A 450 5.87 -6.63 0.87
CA TYR A 450 5.04 -6.60 2.08
C TYR A 450 4.24 -7.88 2.36
N ILE A 451 4.22 -8.83 1.44
CA ILE A 451 3.48 -10.10 1.64
C ILE A 451 4.39 -11.24 2.10
N PHE A 452 5.71 -11.05 2.12
CA PHE A 452 6.70 -12.12 2.32
C PHE A 452 7.10 -12.31 3.78
N THR A 453 6.19 -12.92 4.54
CA THR A 453 6.40 -13.22 5.97
C THR A 453 6.29 -14.72 6.23
N PHE A 454 7.37 -15.34 6.68
CA PHE A 454 7.40 -16.77 7.02
C PHE A 454 7.12 -16.97 8.51
N LYS A 455 5.83 -17.12 8.82
CA LYS A 455 5.34 -17.43 10.16
C LYS A 455 5.75 -18.84 10.56
N MET A 456 6.36 -18.99 11.73
CA MET A 456 6.81 -20.27 12.28
C MET A 456 5.95 -20.72 13.45
N TYR A 457 5.47 -19.78 14.26
CA TYR A 457 4.59 -20.04 15.39
C TYR A 457 3.67 -18.85 15.62
N ASP A 458 2.42 -19.13 15.94
CA ASP A 458 1.37 -18.12 16.04
C ASP A 458 0.55 -18.26 17.32
N TRP A 459 1.18 -18.76 18.40
CA TRP A 459 0.58 -18.86 19.73
C TRP A 459 -0.68 -19.73 19.81
N LEU A 460 -0.80 -20.71 18.90
CA LEU A 460 -1.94 -21.62 18.75
C LEU A 460 -3.29 -20.91 18.56
N ARG A 461 -3.29 -19.64 18.15
CA ARG A 461 -4.54 -18.90 17.98
C ARG A 461 -5.23 -19.25 16.66
N PRO A 462 -6.56 -19.35 16.66
CA PRO A 462 -7.31 -19.45 15.42
C PRO A 462 -7.27 -18.13 14.64
N ASP A 463 -7.61 -18.20 13.36
CA ASP A 463 -7.99 -17.03 12.57
C ASP A 463 -9.32 -16.44 13.06
N LEU A 464 -9.72 -15.28 12.50
CA LEU A 464 -10.98 -14.62 12.88
C LEU A 464 -12.23 -15.48 12.57
N ASN A 465 -12.09 -16.55 11.78
CA ASN A 465 -13.15 -17.50 11.46
C ASN A 465 -13.05 -18.81 12.26
N GLY A 466 -12.11 -18.93 13.20
CA GLY A 466 -11.93 -20.12 14.04
C GLY A 466 -10.99 -21.20 13.47
N ASN A 467 -10.34 -20.99 12.32
CA ASN A 467 -9.48 -21.99 11.68
C ASN A 467 -8.01 -21.85 12.08
N PRO A 468 -7.19 -22.92 12.08
CA PRO A 468 -5.74 -22.80 12.23
C PRO A 468 -5.13 -21.92 11.13
N ARG A 469 -4.20 -21.05 11.51
CA ARG A 469 -3.49 -20.20 10.53
C ARG A 469 -2.36 -20.98 9.87
N PRO A 470 -2.13 -20.80 8.55
CA PRO A 470 -1.04 -21.45 7.85
C PRO A 470 0.32 -20.97 8.38
N LEU A 471 1.22 -21.92 8.59
CA LEU A 471 2.61 -21.72 8.98
C LEU A 471 3.54 -22.08 7.81
N ASN A 472 4.71 -21.47 7.76
CA ASN A 472 5.72 -21.59 6.71
C ASN A 472 7.05 -22.07 7.30
N ILE A 473 7.02 -23.09 8.17
CA ILE A 473 8.21 -23.56 8.91
C ILE A 473 9.35 -23.92 7.95
N ASN A 474 9.10 -24.72 6.91
CA ASN A 474 10.14 -25.10 5.93
C ASN A 474 10.79 -23.87 5.27
N ARG A 475 9.99 -22.94 4.74
CA ARG A 475 10.49 -21.72 4.10
C ARG A 475 11.25 -20.83 5.08
N ALA A 476 10.81 -20.77 6.34
CA ALA A 476 11.52 -20.05 7.38
C ALA A 476 12.92 -20.66 7.60
N PHE A 477 13.02 -21.99 7.76
CA PHE A 477 14.30 -22.67 7.96
C PHE A 477 15.26 -22.56 6.76
N ASP A 478 14.74 -22.39 5.54
CA ASP A 478 15.56 -22.08 4.36
C ASP A 478 16.18 -20.66 4.41
N ASN A 479 15.72 -19.79 5.31
CA ASN A 479 16.10 -18.37 5.37
C ASN A 479 16.63 -17.90 6.72
N LEU A 480 16.38 -18.61 7.81
CA LEU A 480 16.81 -18.22 9.16
C LEU A 480 18.34 -18.11 9.25
N ASN A 481 18.80 -16.95 9.68
CA ASN A 481 20.19 -16.73 10.03
C ASN A 481 20.41 -17.03 11.52
N PHE A 482 20.89 -18.24 11.81
CA PHE A 482 21.16 -18.70 13.18
C PHE A 482 22.42 -18.09 13.82
N ASP A 483 23.23 -17.36 13.07
CA ASP A 483 24.39 -16.65 13.62
C ASP A 483 23.96 -15.35 14.35
N ARG A 484 22.70 -14.93 14.17
CA ARG A 484 22.08 -13.82 14.91
C ARG A 484 21.61 -14.31 16.29
N LYS A 485 22.57 -14.62 17.15
CA LYS A 485 22.35 -15.21 18.47
C LYS A 485 23.25 -14.63 19.55
N GLY A 486 22.94 -14.92 20.82
CA GLY A 486 23.73 -14.48 21.96
C GLY A 486 23.97 -12.96 21.99
N GLU A 487 25.18 -12.55 22.38
CA GLU A 487 25.57 -11.14 22.51
C GLU A 487 25.51 -10.35 21.18
N THR A 488 25.73 -11.03 20.04
CA THR A 488 25.67 -10.41 18.70
C THR A 488 24.33 -9.74 18.44
N VAL A 489 23.23 -10.25 19.00
CA VAL A 489 21.90 -9.67 18.84
C VAL A 489 21.84 -8.26 19.44
N ALA A 490 22.22 -8.11 20.71
CA ALA A 490 22.19 -6.81 21.39
C ALA A 490 23.19 -5.82 20.76
N GLU A 491 24.30 -6.33 20.23
CA GLU A 491 25.35 -5.50 19.63
C GLU A 491 25.00 -4.96 18.24
N THR A 492 24.27 -5.75 17.44
CA THR A 492 24.07 -5.51 16.00
C THR A 492 22.63 -5.27 15.59
N LEU A 493 21.66 -5.75 16.37
CA LEU A 493 20.22 -5.69 16.04
C LEU A 493 19.44 -4.68 16.89
N ILE A 494 20.11 -3.92 17.76
CA ILE A 494 19.51 -2.82 18.52
C ILE A 494 20.26 -1.53 18.17
N SER A 495 19.54 -0.54 17.64
CA SER A 495 20.14 0.71 17.18
C SER A 495 20.65 1.56 18.36
N LYS A 496 21.93 1.96 18.28
CA LYS A 496 22.58 2.83 19.27
C LYS A 496 22.43 4.30 18.85
N GLN A 497 21.47 4.99 19.47
CA GLN A 497 21.09 6.35 19.09
C GLN A 497 22.15 7.38 19.50
N THR A 498 22.47 8.32 18.60
CA THR A 498 23.45 9.38 18.89
C THR A 498 23.03 10.72 18.30
N VAL A 499 23.24 11.82 19.02
CA VAL A 499 23.01 13.16 18.49
C VAL A 499 24.13 13.51 17.52
N ILE A 500 23.77 13.73 16.25
CA ILE A 500 24.73 14.03 15.16
C ILE A 500 24.74 15.51 14.77
N LYS A 501 23.65 16.23 15.05
CA LYS A 501 23.56 17.69 14.86
C LYS A 501 22.75 18.27 16.00
N LYS A 502 23.13 19.45 16.48
CA LYS A 502 22.43 20.15 17.56
C LYS A 502 22.51 21.65 17.36
N ALA A 503 21.37 22.31 17.56
CA ALA A 503 21.25 23.76 17.65
C ALA A 503 20.54 24.11 18.97
N GLN A 504 20.21 25.40 19.15
CA GLN A 504 19.54 25.87 20.36
C GLN A 504 18.14 25.26 20.55
N ASP A 505 17.40 25.06 19.46
CA ASP A 505 15.97 24.71 19.50
C ASP A 505 15.64 23.32 18.91
N TRP A 506 16.64 22.66 18.32
CA TRP A 506 16.47 21.37 17.68
C TRP A 506 17.73 20.52 17.73
N GLN A 507 17.55 19.21 17.56
CA GLN A 507 18.63 18.25 17.35
C GLN A 507 18.23 17.19 16.32
N VAL A 508 19.24 16.60 15.69
CA VAL A 508 19.10 15.42 14.83
C VAL A 508 19.81 14.27 15.50
N VAL A 509 19.06 13.20 15.77
CA VAL A 509 19.53 11.96 16.34
C VAL A 509 19.65 10.94 15.21
N SER A 510 20.82 10.35 15.04
CA SER A 510 21.01 9.20 14.16
C SER A 510 20.52 7.94 14.87
N LEU A 511 19.71 7.14 14.16
CA LEU A 511 19.28 5.81 14.56
C LEU A 511 19.85 4.84 13.52
N PRO A 512 21.13 4.44 13.64
CA PRO A 512 21.81 3.67 12.61
C PRO A 512 21.11 2.33 12.36
N THR A 513 20.92 2.01 11.09
CA THR A 513 20.32 0.75 10.63
C THR A 513 21.38 -0.32 10.38
N HIS A 514 20.95 -1.58 10.24
CA HIS A 514 21.85 -2.69 9.97
C HIS A 514 22.56 -2.51 8.61
N PRO A 515 23.80 -3.01 8.41
CA PRO A 515 24.48 -2.91 7.11
C PRO A 515 23.70 -3.52 5.93
N GLU A 516 22.89 -4.56 6.18
CA GLU A 516 22.02 -5.16 5.16
C GLU A 516 20.82 -4.28 4.79
N HIS A 517 20.41 -3.35 5.66
CA HIS A 517 19.33 -2.42 5.34
C HIS A 517 19.82 -1.38 4.33
N PHE A 518 19.11 -1.22 3.21
CA PHE A 518 19.48 -0.21 2.20
C PHE A 518 19.07 1.22 2.57
N TYR A 519 18.28 1.39 3.63
CA TYR A 519 17.77 2.65 4.12
C TYR A 519 18.36 3.00 5.48
N THR A 520 18.34 4.29 5.83
CA THR A 520 18.79 4.81 7.12
C THR A 520 17.67 5.60 7.80
N ILE A 521 17.79 5.78 9.11
CA ILE A 521 16.77 6.45 9.94
C ILE A 521 17.44 7.55 10.78
N GLU A 522 16.79 8.71 10.80
CA GLU A 522 17.10 9.82 11.68
C GLU A 522 15.84 10.24 12.44
N ARG A 523 16.00 10.75 13.66
CA ARG A 523 14.94 11.42 14.41
C ARG A 523 15.26 12.90 14.55
N LEU A 524 14.34 13.73 14.07
CA LEU A 524 14.39 15.18 14.16
C LEU A 524 13.60 15.60 15.40
N GLU A 525 14.23 16.28 16.34
CA GLU A 525 13.59 16.73 17.58
C GLU A 525 13.66 18.25 17.65
N PHE A 526 12.53 18.95 17.81
CA PHE A 526 12.49 20.41 17.78
C PHE A 526 11.32 20.98 18.60
N ASN A 527 11.52 22.14 19.23
CA ASN A 527 10.45 22.80 19.98
C ASN A 527 9.64 23.76 19.11
N HIS A 528 10.28 24.55 18.24
CA HIS A 528 9.58 25.50 17.38
C HIS A 528 9.69 25.14 15.90
N ALA A 529 10.90 24.99 15.36
CA ALA A 529 11.05 24.67 13.95
C ALA A 529 12.40 24.04 13.61
N ILE A 530 12.39 23.24 12.54
CA ILE A 530 13.59 22.75 11.86
C ILE A 530 13.42 22.92 10.35
N ALA A 531 14.50 23.28 9.66
CA ALA A 531 14.55 23.34 8.20
C ALA A 531 15.77 22.55 7.73
N ASP A 532 15.61 21.85 6.61
CA ASP A 532 16.66 21.01 6.04
C ASP A 532 16.48 20.90 4.52
N ILE A 533 17.43 20.24 3.87
CA ILE A 533 17.43 19.98 2.44
C ILE A 533 17.22 18.50 2.16
N THR A 534 16.63 18.18 1.01
CA THR A 534 16.35 16.79 0.60
C THR A 534 17.60 16.04 0.14
N ASN A 535 18.68 16.74 -0.24
CA ASN A 535 19.90 16.15 -0.84
C ASN A 535 19.61 15.23 -2.04
N ASN A 536 18.56 15.56 -2.81
CA ASN A 536 18.05 14.74 -3.91
C ASN A 536 17.68 13.30 -3.47
N GLN A 537 17.26 13.14 -2.22
CA GLN A 537 16.68 11.90 -1.68
C GLN A 537 15.17 12.06 -1.53
N CYS A 538 14.45 10.96 -1.71
CA CYS A 538 13.06 10.86 -1.31
C CYS A 538 13.00 10.55 0.19
N LEU A 539 12.17 11.29 0.93
CA LEU A 539 12.07 11.16 2.37
C LEU A 539 10.68 10.63 2.74
N VAL A 540 10.63 9.60 3.58
CA VAL A 540 9.41 9.19 4.30
C VAL A 540 9.56 9.67 5.73
N LEU A 541 8.53 10.35 6.24
CA LEU A 541 8.54 10.91 7.57
C LEU A 541 7.27 10.56 8.34
N SER A 542 7.36 10.49 9.66
CA SER A 542 6.19 10.32 10.55
C SER A 542 6.36 11.16 11.81
N LEU A 543 5.30 11.86 12.24
CA LEU A 543 5.30 12.59 13.51
C LEU A 543 5.09 11.59 14.66
N VAL A 544 6.16 11.29 15.39
CA VAL A 544 6.20 10.22 16.41
C VAL A 544 6.19 10.72 17.86
N GLU A 545 6.20 12.04 18.08
CA GLU A 545 5.98 12.71 19.37
C GLU A 545 5.53 14.16 19.11
N GLY A 546 4.72 14.71 20.01
CA GLY A 546 4.11 16.03 19.84
C GLY A 546 2.76 15.95 19.14
N GLU A 547 1.95 16.99 19.29
CA GLU A 547 0.53 16.94 18.89
C GLU A 547 0.34 17.13 17.39
N LYS A 548 1.02 18.13 16.82
CA LYS A 548 0.92 18.49 15.41
C LYS A 548 1.99 19.47 14.94
N ILE A 549 2.34 19.38 13.67
CA ILE A 549 3.29 20.26 12.99
C ILE A 549 2.69 20.77 11.67
N ILE A 550 3.27 21.84 11.16
CA ILE A 550 3.08 22.33 9.81
C ILE A 550 4.32 21.98 9.00
N VAL A 551 4.15 21.28 7.87
CA VAL A 551 5.22 20.97 6.92
C VAL A 551 5.08 21.89 5.71
N GLN A 552 6.14 22.65 5.41
CA GLN A 552 6.24 23.56 4.29
C GLN A 552 7.26 23.04 3.29
N THR A 553 6.82 22.83 2.05
CA THR A 553 7.65 22.69 0.86
C THR A 553 7.28 23.81 -0.10
N ARG A 554 8.12 24.08 -1.11
CA ARG A 554 7.92 25.07 -2.19
C ARG A 554 6.68 25.96 -2.05
N ASP A 555 5.54 25.48 -2.56
CA ASP A 555 4.28 26.24 -2.67
C ASP A 555 3.14 25.59 -1.86
N VAL A 556 3.44 24.58 -1.04
CA VAL A 556 2.46 23.76 -0.33
C VAL A 556 2.78 23.73 1.17
N GLU A 557 1.73 23.91 1.96
CA GLU A 557 1.74 23.73 3.40
C GLU A 557 0.75 22.62 3.77
N MET A 558 1.17 21.70 4.64
CA MET A 558 0.35 20.60 5.12
C MET A 558 0.45 20.48 6.64
N GLU A 559 -0.70 20.43 7.32
CA GLU A 559 -0.78 20.09 8.75
C GLU A 559 -0.63 18.58 8.91
N ILE A 560 0.24 18.17 9.83
CA ILE A 560 0.53 16.78 10.17
C ILE A 560 0.28 16.59 11.66
N HIS A 561 -0.58 15.64 12.02
CA HIS A 561 -0.89 15.25 13.38
C HIS A 561 -0.05 14.08 13.87
N TYR A 562 -0.05 13.86 15.18
CA TYR A 562 0.60 12.71 15.80
C TYR A 562 0.23 11.39 15.10
N ALA A 563 1.23 10.54 14.91
CA ALA A 563 1.17 9.27 14.19
C ALA A 563 0.93 9.37 12.67
N GLU A 564 0.87 10.55 12.06
CA GLU A 564 0.69 10.65 10.61
C GLU A 564 2.00 10.52 9.83
N THR A 565 1.97 9.70 8.78
CA THR A 565 3.07 9.55 7.82
C THR A 565 2.88 10.45 6.61
N PHE A 566 3.98 11.04 6.12
CA PHE A 566 4.04 11.91 4.94
C PHE A 566 5.33 11.71 4.13
N ILE A 567 5.29 12.12 2.87
CA ILE A 567 6.42 12.03 1.93
C ILE A 567 6.88 13.42 1.53
N ILE A 568 8.20 13.61 1.49
CA ILE A 568 8.83 14.76 0.84
C ILE A 568 9.62 14.26 -0.39
N PRO A 569 9.17 14.57 -1.62
CA PRO A 569 9.88 14.23 -2.84
C PRO A 569 11.29 14.82 -2.90
N ALA A 570 12.20 14.13 -3.60
CA ALA A 570 13.54 14.64 -3.86
C ALA A 570 13.53 16.05 -4.49
N LYS A 571 12.62 16.30 -5.44
CA LYS A 571 12.49 17.57 -6.17
C LYS A 571 11.99 18.75 -5.32
N ALA A 572 11.53 18.51 -4.08
CA ALA A 572 11.21 19.60 -3.16
C ALA A 572 12.44 20.46 -2.83
N ASN A 573 13.65 19.88 -2.87
CA ASN A 573 14.96 20.46 -2.55
C ASN A 573 15.11 20.90 -1.08
N THR A 574 14.15 21.64 -0.55
CA THR A 574 14.12 22.15 0.83
C THR A 574 12.77 21.91 1.46
N TYR A 575 12.75 21.80 2.78
CA TYR A 575 11.54 21.70 3.57
C TYR A 575 11.74 22.35 4.93
N LYS A 576 10.63 22.77 5.54
CA LYS A 576 10.59 23.29 6.90
C LYS A 576 9.44 22.65 7.66
N MET A 577 9.69 22.29 8.91
CA MET A 577 8.67 21.80 9.82
C MET A 577 8.56 22.76 11.00
N ILE A 578 7.34 23.15 11.32
CA ILE A 578 7.02 24.11 12.38
C ILE A 578 6.12 23.39 13.37
N ASN A 579 6.54 23.31 14.62
CA ASN A 579 5.72 22.78 15.70
C ASN A 579 4.67 23.81 16.08
N ILE A 580 3.41 23.41 15.99
CA ILE A 580 2.25 24.23 16.35
C ILE A 580 1.43 23.61 17.49
N GLY A 581 1.92 22.51 18.06
CA GLY A 581 1.37 21.85 19.25
C GLY A 581 2.14 22.18 20.52
N GLY A 582 1.69 21.59 21.63
CA GLY A 582 2.43 21.62 22.89
C GLY A 582 3.65 20.68 22.91
N GLY A 583 4.69 21.05 23.67
CA GLY A 583 5.86 20.21 23.92
C GLY A 583 6.84 20.10 22.74
N THR A 584 7.79 19.17 22.82
CA THR A 584 8.78 18.90 21.76
C THR A 584 8.17 17.99 20.69
N ALA A 585 8.26 18.38 19.43
CA ALA A 585 7.92 17.50 18.31
C ALA A 585 9.10 16.55 18.00
N ARG A 586 8.79 15.28 17.69
CA ARG A 586 9.78 14.34 17.15
C ARG A 586 9.26 13.75 15.85
N VAL A 587 10.07 13.82 14.82
CA VAL A 587 9.74 13.28 13.49
C VAL A 587 10.78 12.23 13.12
N ILE A 588 10.32 11.02 12.82
CA ILE A 588 11.16 10.01 12.17
C ILE A 588 11.30 10.38 10.71
N LYS A 589 12.52 10.27 10.18
CA LYS A 589 12.87 10.50 8.78
C LYS A 589 13.66 9.29 8.27
N ALA A 590 13.13 8.62 7.25
CA ALA A 590 13.77 7.50 6.58
C ALA A 590 14.04 7.82 5.11
N TYR A 591 15.19 7.38 4.61
CA TYR A 591 15.59 7.54 3.20
C TYR A 591 16.64 6.50 2.81
N VAL A 592 16.86 6.32 1.51
CA VAL A 592 17.82 5.34 0.98
C VAL A 592 19.25 5.83 1.22
N LYS A 593 20.14 4.94 1.68
CA LYS A 593 21.57 5.24 1.84
C LYS A 593 22.19 5.62 0.48
N ASP A 594 23.11 6.57 0.44
CA ASP A 594 23.67 7.07 -0.83
C ASP A 594 24.35 5.95 -1.63
N GLU A 595 25.10 5.06 -0.96
CA GLU A 595 25.73 3.87 -1.53
C GLU A 595 24.73 2.85 -2.08
N CYS A 596 23.48 2.91 -1.61
CA CYS A 596 22.39 2.02 -2.02
C CYS A 596 21.51 2.61 -3.14
N CYS A 597 21.78 3.83 -3.61
CA CYS A 597 20.97 4.46 -4.65
C CYS A 597 21.34 4.01 -6.08
N SER A 598 22.56 3.49 -6.26
CA SER A 598 23.02 3.00 -7.57
C SER A 598 22.38 1.64 -7.90
N PRO A 599 22.19 1.31 -9.19
CA PRO A 599 21.77 -0.02 -9.60
C PRO A 599 22.69 -1.10 -9.02
N ILE A 600 22.12 -2.25 -8.64
CA ILE A 600 22.91 -3.42 -8.23
C ILE A 600 23.51 -4.02 -9.50
N ASN A 601 24.84 -4.11 -9.57
CA ASN A 601 25.58 -4.73 -10.68
C ASN A 601 25.37 -6.23 -10.76
#